data_AF-A0A663NA65-F1
#
_entry.id   AF-A0A663NA65-F1
#
_cell.length_a   1.000
_cell.length_b   1.000
_cell.length_c   1.000
_cell.angle_alpha   90.00
_cell.angle_beta   90.00
_cell.angle_gamma   90.00
#
_symmetry.space_group_name_H-M   'P 1'
#
loop_
_entity.id
_entity.type
_entity.pdbx_description
1 polymer ?
#
loop_
_entity_poly.entity_id
_entity_poly.type
_entity_poly.pdbx_seq_one_letter_code
_entity_poly.pdbx_strand_id
1 'polypeptide(L)'
;MFSKVPPYHCPAVTRGSPNATPTSIPPLWLLLRADPPPPDPHPGVTHRISLAPLGRDSCQKGWRLLYILAAYYKCSEVLRPFVLAFLQGASSHPDLPFQGIAKACEQNLRKTLQFGGRSLFPSSMELRAMVAGRSAKRQLFLLPGGIERHLKIKTCSVALDVIEELCCEMGLQHPEAFDEYILFVVTDRGCQC
;
A
#
# COMPACT_ATOMS: atom_id res chain seq x y z
N MET A 1 -22.07 33.50 37.04
CA MET A 1 -23.38 33.49 36.34
C MET A 1 -23.39 32.26 35.45
N PHE A 2 -23.90 31.14 35.97
CA PHE A 2 -24.04 29.89 35.23
C PHE A 2 -25.35 29.94 34.45
N SER A 3 -25.30 29.72 33.13
CA SER A 3 -26.50 29.51 32.31
C SER A 3 -26.51 28.11 31.71
N LYS A 4 -27.66 27.45 31.92
CA LYS A 4 -28.02 26.09 31.51
C LYS A 4 -27.93 25.88 29.99
N VAL A 5 -27.39 24.73 29.60
CA VAL A 5 -27.54 24.14 28.26
C VAL A 5 -28.75 23.20 28.28
N PRO A 6 -29.70 23.27 27.32
CA PRO A 6 -30.84 22.35 27.27
C PRO A 6 -30.45 20.97 26.68
N PRO A 7 -31.18 19.89 27.01
CA PRO A 7 -30.86 18.55 26.53
C PRO A 7 -31.35 18.35 25.09
N TYR A 8 -30.49 17.82 24.22
CA TYR A 8 -30.89 17.36 22.90
C TYR A 8 -31.62 16.01 23.01
N HIS A 9 -32.88 15.99 22.60
CA HIS A 9 -33.67 14.78 22.44
C HIS A 9 -33.18 13.96 21.23
N CYS A 10 -32.88 12.67 21.45
CA CYS A 10 -32.71 11.70 20.38
C CYS A 10 -34.07 11.38 19.73
N PRO A 11 -34.20 11.42 18.38
CA PRO A 11 -35.34 10.81 17.71
C PRO A 11 -35.19 9.28 17.74
N ALA A 12 -36.31 8.60 17.98
CA ALA A 12 -36.43 7.17 18.10
C ALA A 12 -36.03 6.42 16.82
N VAL A 13 -35.29 5.32 16.99
CA VAL A 13 -35.05 4.30 15.96
C VAL A 13 -36.36 3.54 15.70
N THR A 14 -36.97 3.75 14.54
CA THR A 14 -38.02 2.87 14.01
C THR A 14 -37.38 1.69 13.27
N ARG A 15 -37.80 0.48 13.64
CA ARG A 15 -37.37 -0.80 13.06
C ARG A 15 -37.98 -1.01 11.67
N GLY A 16 -37.16 -1.51 10.75
CA GLY A 16 -37.54 -2.62 9.87
C GLY A 16 -37.69 -2.34 8.37
N SER A 17 -36.69 -2.77 7.60
CA SER A 17 -36.91 -3.51 6.34
C SER A 17 -35.73 -4.45 6.07
N PRO A 18 -35.95 -5.75 5.82
CA PRO A 18 -34.90 -6.76 5.70
C PRO A 18 -34.52 -6.96 4.24
N ASN A 19 -33.81 -6.01 3.64
CA ASN A 19 -33.03 -6.25 2.42
C ASN A 19 -32.13 -5.05 2.14
N ALA A 20 -31.03 -4.96 2.89
CA ALA A 20 -29.93 -4.07 2.55
C ALA A 20 -28.64 -4.89 2.65
N THR A 21 -28.05 -5.17 1.49
CA THR A 21 -26.69 -5.70 1.35
C THR A 21 -25.68 -4.84 2.11
N PRO A 22 -24.59 -5.40 2.69
CA PRO A 22 -23.67 -4.66 3.53
C PRO A 22 -23.07 -3.50 2.74
N THR A 23 -23.35 -2.31 3.22
CA THR A 23 -23.01 -1.03 2.62
C THR A 23 -21.51 -0.89 2.46
N SER A 24 -21.09 -0.71 1.20
CA SER A 24 -19.80 -0.16 0.79
C SER A 24 -19.47 1.05 1.67
N ILE A 25 -18.39 0.98 2.44
CA ILE A 25 -17.79 2.15 3.07
C ILE A 25 -17.48 3.13 1.93
N PRO A 26 -18.10 4.32 1.87
CA PRO A 26 -17.80 5.26 0.82
C PRO A 26 -16.31 5.64 0.91
N PRO A 27 -15.57 5.67 -0.20
CA PRO A 27 -14.17 6.06 -0.18
C PRO A 27 -14.02 7.47 0.43
N LEU A 28 -12.98 7.65 1.25
CA LEU A 28 -12.73 8.84 2.08
C LEU A 28 -12.79 10.18 1.33
N TRP A 29 -12.68 10.20 -0.01
CA TRP A 29 -12.87 11.41 -0.82
C TRP A 29 -14.32 11.93 -0.82
N LEU A 30 -15.32 11.11 -0.47
CA LEU A 30 -16.72 11.53 -0.32
C LEU A 30 -17.01 12.23 1.02
N LEU A 31 -16.25 11.93 2.08
CA LEU A 31 -16.46 12.51 3.42
C LEU A 31 -15.81 13.89 3.63
N LEU A 32 -15.00 14.35 2.67
CA LEU A 32 -14.37 15.67 2.68
C LEU A 32 -15.21 16.78 2.03
N ARG A 33 -16.48 16.51 1.69
CA ARG A 33 -17.44 17.50 1.20
C ARG A 33 -18.55 17.72 2.22
N ALA A 34 -18.39 18.74 3.04
CA ALA A 34 -19.50 19.41 3.71
C ALA A 34 -19.07 20.85 4.01
N ASP A 35 -19.07 21.72 3.00
CA ASP A 35 -19.18 23.15 3.30
C ASP A 35 -20.67 23.51 3.42
N PRO A 36 -21.06 24.36 4.39
CA PRO A 36 -22.42 24.82 4.52
C PRO A 36 -22.83 25.65 3.27
N PRO A 37 -24.09 25.60 2.85
CA PRO A 37 -24.55 26.39 1.70
C PRO A 37 -24.43 27.89 2.01
N PRO A 38 -23.88 28.71 1.09
CA PRO A 38 -23.88 30.16 1.26
C PRO A 38 -25.29 30.74 1.04
N PRO A 39 -25.61 31.90 1.67
CA PRO A 39 -26.89 32.57 1.49
C PRO A 39 -26.96 33.30 0.14
N ASP A 40 -27.98 32.95 -0.64
CA ASP A 40 -28.59 33.58 -1.82
C ASP A 40 -27.76 33.92 -3.09
N PRO A 41 -28.36 33.80 -4.29
CA PRO A 41 -27.64 33.76 -5.56
C PRO A 41 -27.64 35.11 -6.29
N HIS A 42 -26.46 35.56 -6.74
CA HIS A 42 -26.37 36.54 -7.83
C HIS A 42 -26.44 35.82 -9.19
N PRO A 43 -27.30 36.24 -10.13
CA PRO A 43 -27.39 35.63 -11.44
C PRO A 43 -26.21 36.09 -12.29
N GLY A 44 -25.30 35.17 -12.62
CA GLY A 44 -24.33 35.42 -13.71
C GLY A 44 -22.90 34.94 -13.49
N VAL A 45 -22.53 34.45 -12.31
CA VAL A 45 -21.18 33.86 -12.13
C VAL A 45 -21.33 32.40 -11.73
N THR A 46 -21.38 31.51 -12.73
CA THR A 46 -21.04 30.11 -12.50
C THR A 46 -19.56 30.09 -12.13
N HIS A 47 -19.25 30.26 -10.85
CA HIS A 47 -18.00 29.82 -10.27
C HIS A 47 -17.97 28.30 -10.44
N ARG A 48 -17.50 27.86 -11.60
CA ARG A 48 -17.06 26.49 -11.80
C ARG A 48 -15.93 26.33 -10.81
N ILE A 49 -16.23 25.72 -9.66
CA ILE A 49 -15.22 25.22 -8.73
C ILE A 49 -14.50 24.11 -9.49
N SER A 50 -13.55 24.50 -10.33
CA SER A 50 -12.50 23.62 -10.79
C SER A 50 -11.67 23.35 -9.54
N LEU A 51 -12.01 22.28 -8.82
CA LEU A 51 -11.03 21.57 -8.02
C LEU A 51 -9.92 21.21 -9.02
N ALA A 52 -8.87 22.03 -9.09
CA ALA A 52 -7.68 21.64 -9.82
C ALA A 52 -7.27 20.30 -9.22
N PRO A 53 -7.24 19.20 -10.00
CA PRO A 53 -6.79 17.93 -9.47
C PRO A 53 -5.43 18.19 -8.83
N LEU A 54 -5.22 17.75 -7.59
CA LEU A 54 -3.88 17.68 -6.99
C LEU A 54 -2.95 17.19 -8.11
N GLY A 55 -2.04 18.06 -8.57
CA GLY A 55 -1.35 17.84 -9.84
C GLY A 55 -0.79 16.43 -9.90
N ARG A 56 -0.86 15.78 -11.07
CA ARG A 56 -0.48 14.36 -11.24
C ARG A 56 0.88 14.04 -10.60
N ASP A 57 1.81 15.00 -10.65
CA ASP A 57 3.13 14.92 -10.03
C ASP A 57 3.10 14.91 -8.50
N SER A 58 2.23 15.69 -7.88
CA SER A 58 2.03 15.70 -6.42
C SER A 58 1.44 14.37 -5.95
N CYS A 59 0.44 13.86 -6.67
CA CYS A 59 -0.15 12.55 -6.38
C CYS A 59 0.90 11.42 -6.52
N GLN A 60 1.70 11.45 -7.59
CA GLN A 60 2.78 10.49 -7.80
C GLN A 60 3.83 10.51 -6.67
N LYS A 61 4.19 11.70 -6.16
CA LYS A 61 5.07 11.84 -4.99
C LYS A 61 4.43 11.24 -3.73
N GLY A 62 3.14 11.49 -3.51
CA GLY A 62 2.38 10.90 -2.41
C GLY A 62 2.38 9.36 -2.44
N TRP A 63 2.15 8.77 -3.61
CA TRP A 63 2.22 7.30 -3.78
C TRP A 63 3.61 6.74 -3.52
N ARG A 64 4.68 7.42 -3.96
CA ARG A 64 6.06 7.01 -3.68
C ARG A 64 6.40 7.08 -2.19
N LEU A 65 5.92 8.11 -1.49
CA LEU A 65 6.05 8.20 -0.05
C LEU A 65 5.31 7.05 0.65
N LEU A 66 4.07 6.78 0.25
CA LEU A 66 3.29 5.67 0.80
C LEU A 66 3.95 4.31 0.53
N TYR A 67 4.55 4.12 -0.65
CA TYR A 67 5.31 2.90 -0.99
C TYR A 67 6.46 2.65 -0.02
N ILE A 68 7.19 3.71 0.33
CA ILE A 68 8.24 3.63 1.35
C ILE A 68 7.58 3.33 2.70
N LEU A 69 6.65 4.15 3.19
CA LEU A 69 6.05 3.97 4.53
C LEU A 69 5.45 2.58 4.75
N ALA A 70 4.75 2.04 3.75
CA ALA A 70 4.16 0.71 3.77
C ALA A 70 5.18 -0.43 3.94
N ALA A 71 6.46 -0.18 3.64
CA ALA A 71 7.54 -1.14 3.82
C ALA A 71 8.22 -1.10 5.20
N TYR A 72 8.05 -0.01 5.97
CA TYR A 72 8.74 0.19 7.25
C TYR A 72 7.81 0.11 8.45
N TYR A 73 6.56 0.56 8.31
CA TYR A 73 5.70 0.78 9.46
C TYR A 73 4.43 -0.06 9.39
N LYS A 74 4.14 -0.76 10.49
CA LYS A 74 2.82 -1.35 10.71
C LYS A 74 1.82 -0.23 10.98
N CYS A 75 0.65 -0.32 10.39
CA CYS A 75 -0.50 0.48 10.82
C CYS A 75 -1.10 -0.12 12.11
N SER A 76 -1.78 0.73 12.89
CA SER A 76 -2.53 0.25 14.07
C SER A 76 -3.63 -0.73 13.65
N GLU A 77 -4.02 -1.63 14.56
CA GLU A 77 -5.10 -2.60 14.34
C GLU A 77 -6.39 -1.93 13.89
N VAL A 78 -6.70 -0.76 14.46
CA VAL A 78 -7.89 0.04 14.12
C VAL A 78 -7.79 0.59 12.69
N LEU A 79 -6.63 1.07 12.27
CA LEU A 79 -6.45 1.70 10.96
C LEU A 79 -6.28 0.67 9.83
N ARG A 80 -5.76 -0.52 10.15
CA ARG A 80 -5.45 -1.61 9.20
C ARG A 80 -6.55 -1.91 8.18
N PRO A 81 -7.81 -2.20 8.56
CA PRO A 81 -8.83 -2.56 7.60
C PRO A 81 -9.09 -1.44 6.59
N PHE A 82 -9.05 -0.18 7.02
CA PHE A 82 -9.28 0.98 6.17
C PHE A 82 -8.15 1.19 5.16
N VAL A 83 -6.89 1.07 5.60
CA VAL A 83 -5.74 1.24 4.71
C VAL A 83 -5.66 0.11 3.69
N LEU A 84 -5.90 -1.13 4.10
CA LEU A 84 -5.91 -2.27 3.18
C LEU A 84 -7.04 -2.15 2.16
N ALA A 85 -8.26 -1.81 2.59
CA ALA A 85 -9.39 -1.61 1.69
C ALA A 85 -9.14 -0.48 0.68
N PHE A 86 -8.54 0.64 1.13
CA PHE A 86 -8.14 1.73 0.25
C PHE A 86 -7.14 1.28 -0.82
N LEU A 87 -6.07 0.57 -0.40
CA LEU A 87 -5.03 0.10 -1.31
C LEU A 87 -5.54 -0.95 -2.29
N GLN A 88 -6.40 -1.87 -1.83
CA GLN A 88 -7.09 -2.84 -2.68
C GLN A 88 -7.98 -2.13 -3.71
N GLY A 89 -8.83 -1.19 -3.28
CA GLY A 89 -9.69 -0.43 -4.19
C GLY A 89 -8.88 0.32 -5.26
N ALA A 90 -7.74 0.89 -4.90
CA ALA A 90 -6.83 1.55 -5.83
C ALA A 90 -6.05 0.59 -6.74
N SER A 91 -5.92 -0.69 -6.38
CA SER A 91 -5.17 -1.71 -7.14
C SER A 91 -6.07 -2.63 -7.99
N SER A 92 -7.39 -2.62 -7.77
CA SER A 92 -8.37 -3.55 -8.34
C SER A 92 -8.51 -3.52 -9.86
N HIS A 93 -8.43 -2.34 -10.49
CA HIS A 93 -8.71 -2.18 -11.92
C HIS A 93 -7.51 -1.63 -12.69
N PRO A 94 -7.08 -2.27 -13.80
CA PRO A 94 -5.92 -1.84 -14.58
C PRO A 94 -5.97 -0.40 -15.09
N ASP A 95 -7.18 0.12 -15.32
CA ASP A 95 -7.40 1.46 -15.89
C ASP A 95 -7.30 2.57 -14.85
N LEU A 96 -7.23 2.23 -13.55
CA LEU A 96 -7.10 3.22 -12.50
C LEU A 96 -5.71 3.87 -12.52
N PRO A 97 -5.63 5.19 -12.32
CA PRO A 97 -4.36 5.86 -12.21
C PRO A 97 -3.59 5.31 -11.01
N PHE A 98 -2.28 5.14 -11.16
CA PHE A 98 -1.38 4.68 -10.10
C PHE A 98 -1.62 3.24 -9.61
N GLN A 99 -2.43 2.44 -10.32
CA GLN A 99 -2.75 1.06 -9.96
C GLN A 99 -1.50 0.23 -9.59
N GLY A 100 -0.43 0.34 -10.38
CA GLY A 100 0.79 -0.44 -10.17
C GLY A 100 1.49 -0.13 -8.85
N ILE A 101 1.59 1.15 -8.48
CA ILE A 101 2.21 1.56 -7.21
C ILE A 101 1.27 1.30 -6.03
N ALA A 102 -0.05 1.45 -6.20
CA ALA A 102 -1.03 1.06 -5.19
C ALA A 102 -0.94 -0.43 -4.84
N LYS A 103 -0.88 -1.30 -5.86
CA LYS A 103 -0.68 -2.75 -5.70
C LYS A 103 0.63 -3.07 -4.98
N ALA A 104 1.69 -2.32 -5.27
CA ALA A 104 2.98 -2.51 -4.63
C ALA A 104 2.95 -2.06 -3.14
N CYS A 105 2.29 -0.94 -2.82
CA CYS A 105 2.04 -0.51 -1.45
C CYS A 105 1.24 -1.55 -0.66
N GLU A 106 0.21 -2.12 -1.27
CA GLU A 106 -0.63 -3.17 -0.68
C GLU A 106 0.20 -4.42 -0.32
N GLN A 107 1.04 -4.88 -1.25
CA GLN A 107 1.94 -6.02 -1.04
C GLN A 107 2.97 -5.72 0.06
N ASN A 108 3.59 -4.53 0.03
CA ASN A 108 4.54 -4.11 1.05
C ASN A 108 3.89 -4.10 2.43
N LEU A 109 2.70 -3.48 2.57
CA LEU A 109 2.01 -3.39 3.85
C LEU A 109 1.66 -4.77 4.40
N ARG A 110 1.15 -5.70 3.57
CA ARG A 110 0.87 -7.07 4.03
C ARG A 110 2.11 -7.77 4.56
N LYS A 111 3.22 -7.70 3.82
CA LYS A 111 4.50 -8.26 4.26
C LYS A 111 4.99 -7.61 5.55
N THR A 112 4.91 -6.29 5.65
CA THR A 112 5.31 -5.55 6.84
C THR A 112 4.46 -5.89 8.07
N LEU A 113 3.16 -6.12 7.89
CA LEU A 113 2.28 -6.57 8.97
C LEU A 113 2.67 -7.98 9.46
N GLN A 114 2.95 -8.90 8.52
CA GLN A 114 3.26 -10.30 8.79
C GLN A 114 4.66 -10.51 9.39
N PHE A 115 5.69 -9.94 8.75
CA PHE A 115 7.10 -10.22 9.06
C PHE A 115 7.81 -9.06 9.77
N GLY A 116 7.15 -7.91 9.92
CA GLY A 116 7.78 -6.68 10.39
C GLY A 116 8.29 -5.80 9.24
N GLY A 117 8.59 -4.55 9.57
CA GLY A 117 9.09 -3.57 8.61
C GLY A 117 10.57 -3.71 8.33
N ARG A 118 11.02 -3.09 7.24
CA ARG A 118 12.45 -2.93 6.94
C ARG A 118 13.16 -2.20 8.08
N SER A 119 14.39 -2.62 8.38
CA SER A 119 15.27 -1.99 9.36
C SER A 119 16.26 -1.01 8.73
N LEU A 120 16.56 -1.16 7.43
CA LEU A 120 17.50 -0.33 6.69
C LEU A 120 16.78 0.49 5.63
N PHE A 121 17.13 1.78 5.57
CA PHE A 121 16.65 2.73 4.58
C PHE A 121 16.95 2.26 3.14
N PRO A 122 16.14 2.69 2.15
CA PRO A 122 16.39 2.30 0.77
C PRO A 122 17.66 3.00 0.27
N SER A 123 18.49 2.26 -0.46
CA SER A 123 19.67 2.81 -1.13
C SER A 123 19.29 3.82 -2.22
N SER A 124 20.24 4.67 -2.63
CA SER A 124 20.02 5.60 -3.73
C SER A 124 19.62 4.89 -5.04
N MET A 125 20.09 3.65 -5.25
CA MET A 125 19.71 2.84 -6.40
C MET A 125 18.25 2.38 -6.33
N GLU A 126 17.79 1.92 -5.17
CA GLU A 126 16.37 1.58 -4.96
C GLU A 126 15.47 2.80 -5.18
N LEU A 127 15.87 3.97 -4.65
CA LEU A 127 15.13 5.21 -4.83
C LEU A 127 15.04 5.63 -6.30
N ARG A 128 16.14 5.60 -7.04
CA ARG A 128 16.14 5.89 -8.48
C ARG A 128 15.24 4.92 -9.26
N ALA A 129 15.29 3.63 -8.92
CA ALA A 129 14.44 2.62 -9.53
C ALA A 129 12.95 2.86 -9.26
N MET A 130 12.58 3.18 -8.01
CA MET A 130 11.22 3.53 -7.62
C MET A 130 10.72 4.77 -8.38
N VAL A 131 11.55 5.80 -8.54
CA VAL A 131 11.19 6.99 -9.33
C VAL A 131 10.93 6.61 -10.79
N ALA A 132 11.69 5.69 -11.35
CA ALA A 132 11.48 5.14 -12.69
C ALA A 132 10.31 4.13 -12.78
N GLY A 133 9.50 3.97 -11.73
CA GLY A 133 8.34 3.07 -11.72
C GLY A 133 8.67 1.59 -11.58
N ARG A 134 9.91 1.26 -11.20
CA ARG A 134 10.34 -0.12 -10.95
C ARG A 134 10.19 -0.46 -9.48
N SER A 135 9.55 -1.59 -9.19
CA SER A 135 9.30 -2.10 -7.83
C SER A 135 9.98 -3.44 -7.55
N ALA A 136 10.82 -3.91 -8.48
CA ALA A 136 11.57 -5.16 -8.36
C ALA A 136 12.98 -5.01 -8.96
N LYS A 137 13.94 -5.72 -8.36
CA LYS A 137 15.32 -5.90 -8.84
C LYS A 137 15.51 -7.35 -9.27
N ARG A 138 16.12 -7.57 -10.43
CA ARG A 138 16.56 -8.91 -10.82
C ARG A 138 17.87 -9.22 -10.10
N GLN A 139 17.88 -10.22 -9.24
CA GLN A 139 19.01 -10.61 -8.41
C GLN A 139 19.47 -12.02 -8.79
N LEU A 140 20.77 -12.18 -8.96
CA LEU A 140 21.40 -13.48 -9.14
C LEU A 140 21.50 -14.19 -7.79
N PHE A 141 21.04 -15.44 -7.77
CA PHE A 141 21.18 -16.43 -6.69
C PHE A 141 22.00 -17.60 -7.22
N LEU A 142 22.92 -18.08 -6.38
CA LEU A 142 23.78 -19.21 -6.70
C LEU A 142 23.29 -20.42 -5.91
N LEU A 143 22.98 -21.50 -6.62
CA LEU A 143 22.64 -22.79 -6.04
C LEU A 143 23.88 -23.70 -5.97
N PRO A 144 23.89 -24.72 -5.09
CA PRO A 144 24.93 -25.73 -5.07
C PRO A 144 25.16 -26.33 -6.47
N GLY A 145 26.43 -26.63 -6.79
CA GLY A 145 26.82 -27.12 -8.13
C GLY A 145 27.04 -26.02 -9.16
N GLY A 146 27.10 -24.74 -8.77
CA GLY A 146 27.42 -23.62 -9.66
C GLY A 146 26.26 -23.18 -10.55
N ILE A 147 25.02 -23.54 -10.18
CA ILE A 147 23.83 -23.21 -10.95
C ILE A 147 23.42 -21.76 -10.63
N GLU A 148 23.25 -20.96 -11.68
CA GLU A 148 22.84 -19.56 -11.58
C GLU A 148 21.33 -19.41 -11.79
N ARG A 149 20.64 -18.74 -10.87
CA ARG A 149 19.20 -18.42 -10.97
C ARG A 149 18.93 -16.96 -10.74
N HIS A 150 18.11 -16.36 -11.60
CA HIS A 150 17.76 -14.95 -11.49
C HIS A 150 16.33 -14.78 -11.00
N LEU A 151 16.16 -14.29 -9.77
CA LEU A 151 14.85 -14.01 -9.20
C LEU A 151 14.55 -12.52 -9.14
N LYS A 152 13.27 -12.17 -9.08
CA LYS A 152 12.81 -10.78 -8.92
C LYS A 152 12.57 -10.49 -7.44
N ILE A 153 13.47 -9.73 -6.85
CA ILE A 153 13.39 -9.31 -5.45
C ILE A 153 12.67 -7.97 -5.36
N LYS A 154 11.69 -7.88 -4.48
CA LYS A 154 10.92 -6.65 -4.20
C LYS A 154 11.39 -6.03 -2.88
N THR A 155 10.93 -4.80 -2.60
CA THR A 155 11.32 -4.04 -1.41
C THR A 155 11.08 -4.75 -0.08
N CYS A 156 9.98 -5.50 0.05
CA CYS A 156 9.64 -6.26 1.26
C CYS A 156 9.81 -7.79 1.10
N SER A 157 10.57 -8.24 0.10
CA SER A 157 10.89 -9.67 -0.02
C SER A 157 11.66 -10.14 1.21
N VAL A 158 11.22 -11.23 1.82
CA VAL A 158 11.92 -11.91 2.91
C VAL A 158 12.68 -13.12 2.40
N ALA A 159 13.64 -13.64 3.17
CA ALA A 159 14.43 -14.81 2.78
C ALA A 159 13.54 -16.01 2.40
N LEU A 160 12.45 -16.21 3.14
CA LEU A 160 11.47 -17.25 2.88
C LEU A 160 10.86 -17.14 1.47
N ASP A 161 10.55 -15.93 0.98
CA ASP A 161 9.98 -15.74 -0.37
C ASP A 161 10.92 -16.30 -1.45
N VAL A 162 12.22 -16.08 -1.26
CA VAL A 162 13.26 -16.51 -2.20
C VAL A 162 13.44 -18.02 -2.12
N ILE A 163 13.47 -18.58 -0.91
CA ILE A 163 13.61 -20.03 -0.70
C ILE A 163 12.41 -20.76 -1.32
N GLU A 164 11.19 -20.33 -1.03
CA GLU A 164 9.97 -20.91 -1.60
C GLU A 164 9.98 -20.85 -3.13
N GLU A 165 10.38 -19.72 -3.73
CA GLU A 165 10.46 -19.57 -5.19
C GLU A 165 11.50 -20.52 -5.81
N LEU A 166 12.71 -20.62 -5.23
CA LEU A 166 13.76 -21.53 -5.70
C LEU A 166 13.35 -23.00 -5.54
N CYS A 167 12.79 -23.38 -4.38
CA CYS A 167 12.33 -24.74 -4.12
C CYS A 167 11.20 -25.13 -5.08
N CYS A 168 10.26 -24.23 -5.34
CA CYS A 168 9.20 -24.44 -6.34
C CYS A 168 9.78 -24.67 -7.74
N GLU A 169 10.76 -23.87 -8.18
CA GLU A 169 11.46 -24.07 -9.47
C GLU A 169 12.20 -25.42 -9.56
N MET A 170 12.65 -25.96 -8.42
CA MET A 170 13.31 -27.26 -8.32
C MET A 170 12.32 -28.43 -8.15
N GLY A 171 11.00 -28.17 -8.11
CA GLY A 171 9.97 -29.20 -7.89
C GLY A 171 9.84 -29.65 -6.43
N LEU A 172 10.40 -28.89 -5.49
CA LEU A 172 10.31 -29.14 -4.05
C LEU A 172 9.19 -28.27 -3.46
N GLN A 173 7.98 -28.82 -3.39
CA GLN A 173 6.79 -28.09 -2.93
C GLN A 173 6.31 -28.54 -1.53
N HIS A 174 7.05 -29.43 -0.89
CA HIS A 174 6.76 -29.87 0.48
C HIS A 174 7.22 -28.81 1.48
N PRO A 175 6.37 -28.40 2.45
CA PRO A 175 6.72 -27.36 3.42
C PRO A 175 8.02 -27.64 4.18
N GLU A 176 8.26 -28.91 4.50
CA GLU A 176 9.45 -29.36 5.23
C GLU A 176 10.74 -29.10 4.45
N ALA A 177 10.66 -29.05 3.11
CA ALA A 177 11.82 -28.78 2.28
C ALA A 177 12.36 -27.36 2.48
N PHE A 178 11.50 -26.37 2.78
CA PHE A 178 11.94 -24.97 2.92
C PHE A 178 12.83 -24.75 4.14
N ASP A 179 12.64 -25.54 5.19
CA ASP A 179 13.43 -25.49 6.42
C ASP A 179 14.86 -26.05 6.24
N GLU A 180 15.11 -26.79 5.16
CA GLU A 180 16.44 -27.33 4.83
C GLU A 180 17.35 -26.32 4.12
N TYR A 181 16.81 -25.21 3.62
CA TYR A 181 17.56 -24.22 2.85
C TYR A 181 17.82 -22.94 3.65
N ILE A 182 19.01 -22.38 3.45
CA ILE A 182 19.40 -21.09 3.99
C ILE A 182 19.98 -20.21 2.89
N LEU A 183 19.85 -18.89 3.06
CA LEU A 183 20.50 -17.92 2.20
C LEU A 183 21.73 -17.35 2.91
N PHE A 184 22.84 -17.29 2.18
CA PHE A 184 24.04 -16.57 2.61
C PHE A 184 24.41 -15.52 1.57
N VAL A 185 25.00 -14.43 2.05
CA VAL A 185 25.49 -13.36 1.18
C VAL A 185 26.98 -13.59 0.96
N VAL A 186 27.37 -13.78 -0.29
CA VAL A 186 28.78 -13.79 -0.69
C VAL A 186 29.16 -12.36 -1.05
N THR A 187 30.04 -11.76 -0.27
CA THR A 187 30.68 -10.48 -0.62
C THR A 187 32.09 -10.77 -1.09
N ASP A 188 32.40 -10.40 -2.34
CA ASP A 188 33.79 -10.37 -2.77
C ASP A 188 34.48 -9.23 -2.01
N ARG A 189 35.56 -9.53 -1.28
CA ARG A 189 36.39 -8.49 -0.63
C ARG A 189 37.35 -7.87 -1.66
N GLY A 190 36.84 -7.55 -2.85
CA GLY A 190 37.61 -7.11 -4.00
C GLY A 190 36.97 -5.90 -4.67
N CYS A 191 37.72 -4.79 -4.67
CA CYS A 191 37.54 -3.55 -5.42
C CYS A 191 36.51 -2.54 -4.86
N GLN A 192 36.99 -1.71 -3.94
CA GLN A 192 36.62 -0.29 -3.87
C GLN A 192 36.87 0.33 -5.25
N CYS A 193 35.81 0.79 -5.91
CA CYS A 193 35.86 1.70 -7.06
C CYS A 193 34.85 2.82 -6.80
#